data_AF-A0A2S9MK78-F1
#
_entry.id   AF-A0A2S9MK78-F1
#
_cell.length_a   1.000
_cell.length_b   1.000
_cell.length_c   1.000
_cell.angle_alpha   90.00
_cell.angle_beta   90.00
_cell.angle_gamma   90.00
#
_symmetry.space_group_name_H-M   'P 1'
#
loop_
_entity.id
_entity.type
_entity.pdbx_description
1 polymer ?
#
loop_
_entity_poly.entity_id
_entity_poly.type
_entity_poly.pdbx_seq_one_letter_code
_entity_poly.pdbx_strand_id
1 'polypeptide(L)' 'MSAESTDAVPPLILRDLGGSVLLEVPADGAWTIERLVGLLGSPRACECVIDAFGADVFIGKEWIGGTEV' A
#
# COMPACT_ATOMS: atom_id res chain seq x y z
N MET A 1 -17.07 -26.05 16.65
CA MET A 1 -15.98 -25.70 15.71
C MET A 1 -15.92 -24.19 15.66
N SER A 2 -14.98 -23.60 16.39
CA SER A 2 -14.74 -22.16 16.31
C SER A 2 -14.11 -21.89 14.95
N ALA A 3 -14.70 -20.99 14.16
CA ALA A 3 -14.06 -20.51 12.95
C ALA A 3 -12.72 -19.90 13.35
N GLU A 4 -11.62 -20.45 12.87
CA GLU A 4 -10.37 -19.70 12.80
C GLU A 4 -10.66 -18.48 11.95
N SER A 5 -10.84 -17.32 12.59
CA SER A 5 -10.69 -16.05 11.92
C SER A 5 -9.27 -16.04 11.39
N THR A 6 -9.08 -16.46 10.15
CA THR A 6 -7.84 -16.20 9.43
C THR A 6 -7.78 -14.69 9.34
N ASP A 7 -6.99 -14.07 10.22
CA ASP A 7 -6.81 -12.63 10.25
C ASP A 7 -6.19 -12.27 8.89
N ALA A 8 -7.04 -11.86 7.96
CA ALA A 8 -6.64 -11.66 6.58
C ALA A 8 -5.68 -10.48 6.58
N VAL A 9 -4.45 -10.70 6.13
CA VAL A 9 -3.45 -9.63 6.09
C VAL A 9 -4.00 -8.52 5.19
N PRO A 10 -4.11 -7.29 5.71
CA PRO A 10 -4.69 -6.17 4.94
C PRO A 10 -3.80 -5.80 3.73
N PRO A 11 -4.40 -5.30 2.63
CA PRO A 11 -3.67 -4.92 1.43
C PRO A 11 -2.80 -3.68 1.64
N LEU A 12 -1.80 -3.49 0.78
CA LEU A 12 -1.10 -2.22 0.64
C LEU A 12 -1.93 -1.31 -0.29
N ILE A 13 -2.14 -0.06 0.10
CA ILE A 13 -2.90 0.92 -0.68
C ILE A 13 -2.08 2.19 -0.82
N LEU A 14 -1.90 2.65 -2.06
CA LEU A 14 -1.45 4.01 -2.37
C LEU A 14 -2.66 4.90 -2.63
N ARG A 15 -2.68 6.07 -2.00
CA ARG A 15 -3.67 7.12 -2.26
C ARG A 15 -2.99 8.39 -2.69
N ASP A 16 -3.61 9.15 -3.58
CA ASP A 16 -3.18 10.53 -3.82
C ASP A 16 -3.40 11.39 -2.57
N LEU A 17 -2.87 12.62 -2.58
CA LEU A 17 -3.01 13.57 -1.47
C LEU A 17 -4.47 14.05 -1.25
N GLY A 18 -5.38 13.75 -2.17
CA GLY A 18 -6.82 13.96 -2.05
C GLY A 18 -7.57 12.76 -1.44
N GLY A 19 -6.89 11.63 -1.23
CA GLY A 19 -7.44 10.41 -0.67
C GLY A 19 -7.98 9.39 -1.69
N SER A 20 -7.84 9.64 -3.00
CA SER A 20 -8.26 8.69 -4.05
C SER A 20 -7.26 7.54 -4.16
N VAL A 21 -7.75 6.31 -4.35
CA VAL A 21 -6.86 5.13 -4.51
C VAL A 21 -6.17 5.16 -5.86
N LEU A 22 -4.83 5.11 -5.86
CA LEU A 22 -3.97 5.00 -7.03
C LEU A 22 -3.59 3.55 -7.34
N LEU A 23 -3.26 2.78 -6.30
CA LEU A 23 -2.83 1.40 -6.40
C LEU A 23 -3.28 0.62 -5.18
N GLU A 24 -3.79 -0.58 -5.40
CA GLU A 24 -4.07 -1.56 -4.33
C GLU A 24 -3.36 -2.86 -4.66
N VAL A 25 -2.60 -3.37 -3.69
CA VAL A 25 -1.86 -4.63 -3.80
C VAL A 25 -2.35 -5.58 -2.70
N PRO A 26 -3.04 -6.68 -3.06
CA PRO A 26 -3.43 -7.70 -2.10
C PRO A 26 -2.21 -8.26 -1.35
N ALA A 27 -2.38 -8.52 -0.06
CA ALA A 27 -1.35 -9.21 0.70
C ALA A 27 -1.26 -10.66 0.26
N ASP A 28 -0.05 -11.14 0.03
CA ASP A 28 0.28 -12.54 -0.22
C ASP A 28 1.18 -13.04 0.91
N GLY A 29 0.63 -13.00 2.14
CA GLY A 29 1.35 -13.18 3.40
C GLY A 29 1.70 -11.87 4.11
N ALA A 30 2.43 -11.97 5.21
CA ALA A 30 2.78 -10.81 6.03
C ALA A 30 3.61 -9.77 5.26
N TRP A 31 3.40 -8.49 5.59
CA TRP A 31 4.23 -7.40 5.10
C TRP A 31 5.57 -7.37 5.83
N THR A 32 6.66 -7.51 5.07
CA THR A 32 8.01 -7.23 5.55
C THR A 32 8.50 -5.93 4.95
N ILE A 33 9.51 -5.31 5.58
CA ILE A 33 10.11 -4.07 5.09
C ILE A 33 10.62 -4.27 3.65
N GLU A 34 11.25 -5.40 3.35
CA GLU A 34 11.78 -5.71 2.02
C GLU A 34 10.68 -5.76 0.95
N ARG A 35 9.53 -6.35 1.27
CA ARG A 35 8.39 -6.38 0.33
C ARG A 35 7.80 -5.00 0.12
N LEU A 36 7.67 -4.20 1.18
CA LEU A 36 7.19 -2.83 1.09
C LEU A 36 8.12 -1.98 0.22
N VAL A 37 9.43 -2.01 0.50
CA VAL A 37 10.44 -1.27 -0.28
C VAL A 37 10.45 -1.73 -1.73
N GLY A 38 10.38 -3.04 -1.99
CA GLY A 38 10.36 -3.58 -3.36
C GLY A 38 9.12 -3.17 -4.16
N LEU A 39 7.95 -3.15 -3.53
CA LEU A 39 6.70 -2.71 -4.17
C LEU A 39 6.68 -1.21 -4.40
N LEU A 40 7.04 -0.42 -3.40
CA LEU A 40 7.05 1.04 -3.49
C LEU A 40 8.12 1.57 -4.44
N GLY A 41 9.23 0.85 -4.59
CA GLY A 41 10.26 1.12 -5.61
C GLY A 41 9.95 0.54 -6.99
N SER A 42 8.81 -0.13 -7.19
CA SER A 42 8.45 -0.68 -8.49
C SER A 42 8.10 0.42 -9.50
N PRO A 43 8.39 0.24 -10.79
CA PRO A 43 8.09 1.26 -11.82
C PRO A 43 6.63 1.73 -11.77
N ARG A 44 5.70 0.79 -11.61
CA ARG A 44 4.28 1.09 -11.52
C ARG A 44 3.92 1.97 -10.32
N ALA A 45 4.50 1.71 -9.15
CA ALA A 45 4.25 2.52 -7.96
C ALA A 45 4.82 3.94 -8.15
N CYS A 46 6.06 4.04 -8.66
CA CYS A 46 6.70 5.31 -8.95
C CYS A 46 5.90 6.15 -9.96
N GLU A 47 5.41 5.54 -11.05
CA GLU A 47 4.57 6.21 -12.05
C GLU A 47 3.29 6.77 -11.41
N CYS A 48 2.60 5.98 -10.58
CA CYS A 48 1.40 6.45 -9.87
C CYS A 48 1.69 7.66 -8.98
N VAL A 49 2.80 7.65 -8.26
CA VAL A 49 3.20 8.74 -7.35
C VAL A 49 3.54 10.00 -8.14
N ILE A 50 4.29 9.87 -9.24
CA ILE A 50 4.69 11.00 -10.09
C ILE A 50 3.45 11.66 -10.72
N ASP A 51 2.55 10.86 -11.29
CA ASP A 51 1.33 11.37 -11.95
C ASP A 51 0.38 12.09 -10.96
N ALA A 52 0.42 11.67 -9.69
CA ALA A 52 -0.37 12.27 -8.61
C ALA A 52 0.36 13.38 -7.83
N PHE A 53 1.61 13.71 -8.18
CA PHE A 53 2.49 14.64 -7.46
C PHE A 53 2.76 14.25 -5.99
N GLY A 54 2.61 12.98 -5.66
CA GLY A 54 2.74 12.46 -4.31
C GLY A 54 1.73 11.36 -4.01
N ALA A 55 1.96 10.63 -2.92
CA ALA A 55 1.03 9.64 -2.41
C ALA A 55 1.22 9.36 -0.91
N ASP A 56 0.12 8.98 -0.27
CA ASP A 56 0.10 8.35 1.04
C ASP A 56 0.02 6.83 0.91
N VAL A 57 0.77 6.13 1.75
CA VAL A 57 0.85 4.67 1.81
C VAL A 57 0.10 4.16 3.03
N PHE A 58 -0.76 3.16 2.81
CA PHE A 58 -1.54 2.50 3.85
C PHE A 58 -1.36 0.99 3.81
N ILE A 59 -1.49 0.36 4.98
CA ILE A 59 -1.79 -1.07 5.12
C ILE A 59 -3.22 -1.16 5.65
N GLY A 60 -4.16 -1.54 4.77
CA GLY A 60 -5.60 -1.50 5.05
C GLY A 60 -6.09 -0.09 5.36
N LYS A 61 -6.35 0.18 6.64
CA LYS A 61 -6.81 1.50 7.11
C LYS A 61 -5.70 2.30 7.82
N GLU A 62 -4.55 1.69 8.08
CA GLU A 62 -3.47 2.32 8.83
C GLU A 62 -2.50 3.01 7.88
N TRP A 63 -2.24 4.31 8.13
CA TRP A 63 -1.26 5.08 7.38
C TRP A 63 0.15 4.75 7.87
N ILE A 64 1.07 4.50 6.94
CA ILE A 64 2.45 4.09 7.27
C ILE A 64 3.52 5.04 6.73
N GLY A 65 3.14 6.06 5.97
CA GLY A 65 4.04 7.06 5.42
C GLY A 65 3.51 7.69 4.14
N GLY A 66 4.18 8.72 3.66
CA GLY A 66 3.81 9.41 2.43
C GLY A 66 5.01 10.08 1.79
N THR A 67 4.83 10.51 0.54
CA THR A 67 5.82 11.28 -0.22
C THR A 67 5.13 12.32 -1.09
N GLU A 68 5.82 13.44 -1.30
CA GLU A 68 5.49 14.48 -2.26
C GLU A 68 6.63 14.55 -3.30
N VAL A 69 6.31 14.94 -4.55
CA VAL A 69 7.26 15.01 -5.68
C VAL A 69 7.49 16.46 -6.09
#